data_AF-A0A0F7TN43-F1
#
_entry.id   AF-A0A0F7TN43-F1
#
_cell.length_a   1.000
_cell.length_b   1.000
_cell.length_c   1.000
_cell.angle_alpha   90.00
_cell.angle_beta   90.00
_cell.angle_gamma   90.00
#
_symmetry.space_group_name_H-M   'P 1'
#
loop_
_entity.id
_entity.type
_entity.pdbx_description
1 polymer ?
#
loop_
_entity_poly.entity_id
_entity_poly.type
_entity_poly.pdbx_seq_one_letter_code
_entity_poly.pdbx_strand_id
1 'polypeptide(L)'
;MRTFTSIALLAIGATAQVIESASFGYGKTISPSRDSIPGWNIGGEGHEPSLLSDKLILTPPYPGNTRGSAWAQTAISQEEWSAEFQFRASGPERAGGILQLWYTRDGQARVGTSSIYTVGQFDGFALVIDTHGGRGGSIRGFLNDGTTDYKSHRSVDSLAFGHCDYAYRNLGRPTVVKLKHTNSIFEVTVDDKTCFLTNKVKLPAGNTFGFTAATPENPDSFEIFKFLLSSASGQGQTVPSQQGSTQQQQQPISNQNQPPVIRDTGNPVIDAGIGAQFVDLQGRIQLQNKATNTIIQDLKAQSGKNDARHTEIMQKLASKEQVAALDARLQRIESLLQNIQRDLEGKDYSSRFNQLQDTLRSSHLSLTENLQSHFLSAITASSPRMGFFIFLVIAFQVLLATSYIIYKRRRANMPKKFL
;
A
#
# COMPACT_ATOMS: atom_id res chain seq x y z
N MET A 1 -56.40 31.50 0.79
CA MET A 1 -55.07 31.77 0.19
C MET A 1 -54.03 30.92 0.90
N ARG A 2 -53.37 30.04 0.13
CA ARG A 2 -52.05 29.41 0.32
C ARG A 2 -51.85 28.47 1.52
N THR A 3 -52.09 27.18 1.25
CA THR A 3 -51.48 26.05 1.96
C THR A 3 -50.01 25.90 1.53
N PHE A 4 -49.09 25.90 2.50
CA PHE A 4 -47.68 25.60 2.28
C PHE A 4 -47.46 24.08 2.33
N THR A 5 -47.15 23.48 1.19
CA THR A 5 -46.65 22.10 1.10
C THR A 5 -45.14 22.12 1.24
N SER A 6 -44.64 21.69 2.40
CA SER A 6 -43.22 21.41 2.61
C SER A 6 -42.86 20.09 1.93
N ILE A 7 -42.08 20.17 0.84
CA ILE A 7 -41.48 19.00 0.19
C ILE A 7 -40.20 18.67 0.96
N ALA A 8 -40.23 17.62 1.76
CA ALA A 8 -39.02 17.03 2.33
C ALA A 8 -38.27 16.29 1.22
N LEU A 9 -37.11 16.81 0.80
CA LEU A 9 -36.17 16.06 -0.03
C LEU A 9 -35.55 14.93 0.83
N LEU A 10 -35.98 13.69 0.58
CA LEU A 10 -35.27 12.51 1.03
C LEU A 10 -33.99 12.37 0.20
N ALA A 11 -32.83 12.62 0.80
CA ALA A 11 -31.55 12.22 0.24
C ALA A 11 -31.48 10.68 0.28
N ILE A 12 -31.63 10.04 -0.88
CA ILE A 12 -31.41 8.60 -1.03
C ILE A 12 -29.89 8.39 -0.92
N GLY A 13 -29.42 7.93 0.24
CA GLY A 13 -28.05 7.47 0.40
C GLY A 13 -27.85 6.20 -0.40
N ALA A 14 -26.96 6.23 -1.40
CA ALA A 14 -26.48 5.02 -2.07
C ALA A 14 -25.76 4.14 -1.05
N THR A 15 -26.26 2.93 -0.79
CA THR A 15 -25.58 1.96 0.06
C THR A 15 -24.52 1.27 -0.76
N ALA A 16 -23.24 1.62 -0.55
CA ALA A 16 -22.15 0.97 -1.25
C ALA A 16 -22.16 -0.55 -0.97
N GLN A 17 -22.21 -1.37 -2.02
CA GLN A 17 -22.21 -2.82 -1.90
C GLN A 17 -20.81 -3.36 -2.19
N VAL A 18 -20.26 -4.15 -1.28
CA VAL A 18 -18.94 -4.77 -1.44
C VAL A 18 -19.01 -5.86 -2.52
N ILE A 19 -18.07 -5.81 -3.46
CA ILE A 19 -17.88 -6.83 -4.49
C ILE A 19 -16.90 -7.86 -3.93
N GLU A 20 -17.41 -8.89 -3.28
CA GLU A 20 -16.60 -9.90 -2.58
C GLU A 20 -15.68 -10.67 -3.52
N SER A 21 -16.11 -10.95 -4.75
CA SER A 21 -15.33 -11.71 -5.75
C SER A 21 -14.02 -11.06 -6.18
N ALA A 22 -13.91 -9.74 -5.97
CA ALA A 22 -12.72 -8.96 -6.29
C ALA A 22 -12.10 -8.32 -5.03
N SER A 23 -12.54 -8.68 -3.82
CA SER A 23 -12.06 -8.10 -2.56
C SER A 23 -11.37 -9.16 -1.68
N PHE A 24 -10.38 -8.75 -0.88
CA PHE A 24 -9.73 -9.60 0.10
C PHE A 24 -9.27 -8.80 1.33
N GLY A 25 -9.07 -9.48 2.47
CA GLY A 25 -8.58 -8.85 3.70
C GLY A 25 -9.57 -7.94 4.43
N TYR A 26 -10.87 -8.06 4.17
CA TYR A 26 -11.93 -7.39 4.94
C TYR A 26 -12.42 -8.21 6.16
N GLY A 27 -12.05 -9.50 6.23
CA GLY A 27 -12.32 -10.38 7.35
C GLY A 27 -11.18 -10.45 8.38
N LYS A 28 -11.19 -11.50 9.22
CA LYS A 28 -10.10 -11.75 10.19
C LYS A 28 -8.79 -12.21 9.53
N THR A 29 -8.88 -12.79 8.33
CA THR A 29 -7.74 -13.25 7.55
C THR A 29 -7.84 -12.72 6.13
N ILE A 30 -6.71 -12.64 5.43
CA ILE A 30 -6.65 -12.20 4.03
C ILE A 30 -7.32 -13.21 3.10
N SER A 31 -7.18 -14.50 3.40
CA SER A 31 -7.75 -15.61 2.64
C SER A 31 -8.20 -16.74 3.58
N PRO A 32 -9.20 -17.54 3.19
CA PRO A 32 -9.53 -18.81 3.85
C PRO A 32 -8.41 -19.85 3.77
N SER A 33 -7.61 -19.84 2.69
CA SER A 33 -6.47 -20.74 2.46
C SER A 33 -5.14 -19.99 2.62
N ARG A 34 -4.07 -20.72 2.94
CA ARG A 34 -2.72 -20.14 3.04
C ARG A 34 -1.99 -20.03 1.70
N ASP A 35 -2.51 -20.69 0.66
CA ASP A 35 -1.80 -20.84 -0.62
C ASP A 35 -2.42 -20.02 -1.76
N SER A 36 -3.64 -19.50 -1.59
CA SER A 36 -4.34 -18.76 -2.63
C SER A 36 -5.25 -17.69 -2.04
N ILE A 37 -5.59 -16.66 -2.82
CA ILE A 37 -6.64 -15.70 -2.49
C ILE A 37 -7.83 -15.97 -3.43
N PRO A 38 -9.05 -16.23 -2.93
CA PRO A 38 -10.22 -16.47 -3.77
C PRO A 38 -10.43 -15.34 -4.78
N GLY A 39 -10.60 -15.70 -6.06
CA GLY A 39 -10.79 -14.73 -7.13
C GLY A 39 -9.53 -13.98 -7.58
N TRP A 40 -8.35 -14.35 -7.08
CA TRP A 40 -7.08 -13.71 -7.43
C TRP A 40 -6.02 -14.72 -7.89
N ASN A 41 -5.29 -14.38 -8.94
CA ASN A 41 -4.12 -15.11 -9.42
C ASN A 41 -2.87 -14.41 -8.94
N ILE A 42 -2.06 -15.10 -8.16
CA ILE A 42 -0.78 -14.61 -7.65
C ILE A 42 0.33 -15.18 -8.53
N GLY A 43 1.29 -14.35 -8.91
CA GLY A 43 2.44 -14.78 -9.70
C GLY A 43 3.64 -13.87 -9.46
N GLY A 44 4.83 -14.35 -9.77
CA GLY A 44 6.05 -13.55 -9.61
C GLY A 44 7.17 -14.01 -10.54
N GLU A 45 8.22 -13.20 -10.58
CA GLU A 45 9.43 -13.41 -11.36
C GLU A 45 10.64 -13.20 -10.44
N GLY A 46 11.55 -14.18 -10.40
CA GLY A 46 12.67 -14.21 -9.45
C GLY A 46 12.29 -14.57 -8.01
N HIS A 47 11.00 -14.56 -7.66
CA HIS A 47 10.44 -15.01 -6.39
C HIS A 47 8.95 -15.32 -6.55
N GLU A 48 8.43 -16.26 -5.76
CA GLU A 48 7.00 -16.50 -5.62
C GLU A 48 6.45 -15.70 -4.43
N PRO A 49 5.50 -14.76 -4.63
CA PRO A 49 4.92 -13.97 -3.55
C PRO A 49 4.40 -14.86 -2.42
N SER A 50 4.68 -14.46 -1.17
CA SER A 50 4.26 -15.25 0.00
C SER A 50 2.95 -14.73 0.58
N LEU A 51 2.01 -15.64 0.80
CA LEU A 51 0.72 -15.35 1.41
C LEU A 51 0.76 -15.74 2.90
N LEU A 52 0.57 -14.75 3.77
CA LEU A 52 0.43 -14.95 5.21
C LEU A 52 -1.04 -14.76 5.63
N SER A 53 -1.34 -15.02 6.90
CA SER A 53 -2.72 -14.91 7.41
C SER A 53 -3.30 -13.50 7.31
N ASP A 54 -2.47 -12.48 7.42
CA ASP A 54 -2.83 -11.06 7.55
C ASP A 54 -2.39 -10.20 6.36
N LYS A 55 -1.51 -10.73 5.49
CA LYS A 55 -0.91 -9.95 4.39
C LYS A 55 -0.43 -10.84 3.24
N LEU A 56 -0.41 -10.24 2.06
CA LEU A 56 0.26 -10.73 0.87
C LEU A 56 1.58 -9.97 0.69
N ILE A 57 2.70 -10.67 0.65
CA ILE A 57 4.02 -10.09 0.40
C ILE A 57 4.33 -10.25 -1.09
N LEU A 58 4.21 -9.15 -1.85
CA LEU A 58 4.47 -9.15 -3.29
C LEU A 58 5.97 -9.24 -3.59
N THR A 59 6.79 -8.58 -2.77
CA THR A 59 8.25 -8.58 -2.90
C THR A 59 8.90 -8.77 -1.53
N PRO A 60 9.91 -9.64 -1.42
CA PRO A 60 10.57 -9.91 -0.16
C PRO A 60 11.67 -8.86 0.10
N PRO A 61 12.12 -8.70 1.36
CA PRO A 61 13.28 -7.86 1.68
C PRO A 61 14.60 -8.42 1.15
N TYR A 62 14.61 -9.69 0.71
CA TYR A 62 15.70 -10.36 0.01
C TYR A 62 15.14 -11.63 -0.64
N PRO A 63 15.51 -12.01 -1.87
CA PRO A 63 16.46 -11.36 -2.77
C PRO A 63 15.88 -10.11 -3.48
N GLY A 64 16.78 -9.25 -4.00
CA GLY A 64 16.40 -8.15 -4.89
C GLY A 64 16.17 -8.59 -6.34
N ASN A 65 15.84 -7.64 -7.22
CA ASN A 65 15.48 -7.89 -8.62
C ASN A 65 14.28 -8.83 -8.80
N THR A 66 13.35 -8.78 -7.84
CA THR A 66 12.14 -9.61 -7.85
C THR A 66 10.94 -8.80 -8.33
N ARG A 67 9.99 -9.50 -8.94
CA ARG A 67 8.69 -8.95 -9.31
C ARG A 67 7.59 -9.81 -8.74
N GLY A 68 6.55 -9.17 -8.22
CA GLY A 68 5.34 -9.81 -7.74
C GLY A 68 4.11 -9.25 -8.44
N SER A 69 3.09 -10.07 -8.60
CA SER A 69 1.82 -9.69 -9.16
C SER A 69 0.67 -10.43 -8.49
N ALA A 70 -0.47 -9.75 -8.40
CA ALA A 70 -1.73 -10.36 -7.99
C ALA A 70 -2.84 -9.76 -8.85
N TRP A 71 -3.59 -10.58 -9.57
CA TRP A 71 -4.62 -10.11 -10.51
C TRP A 71 -5.97 -10.71 -10.19
N ALA A 72 -7.01 -9.89 -10.17
CA ALA A 72 -8.38 -10.36 -10.06
C ALA A 72 -8.78 -11.17 -11.30
N GLN A 73 -9.45 -12.30 -11.08
CA GLN A 73 -9.94 -13.20 -12.12
C GLN A 73 -11.22 -12.68 -12.77
N THR A 74 -12.01 -11.89 -12.05
CA THR A 74 -13.31 -11.36 -12.51
C THR A 74 -13.17 -9.90 -12.94
N ALA A 75 -13.64 -9.60 -14.15
CA ALA A 75 -13.77 -8.23 -14.64
C ALA A 75 -14.92 -7.48 -13.96
N ILE A 76 -14.72 -6.20 -13.69
CA ILE A 76 -15.68 -5.36 -12.96
C ILE A 76 -16.68 -4.75 -13.95
N SER A 77 -17.96 -5.07 -13.79
CA SER A 77 -19.03 -4.60 -14.69
C SER A 77 -19.62 -3.25 -14.31
N GLN A 78 -19.32 -2.74 -13.11
CA GLN A 78 -19.86 -1.49 -12.59
C GLN A 78 -19.09 -0.29 -13.14
N GLU A 79 -19.81 0.72 -13.63
CA GLU A 79 -19.23 1.98 -14.12
C GLU A 79 -18.74 2.87 -12.96
N GLU A 80 -19.47 2.86 -11.84
CA GLU A 80 -19.13 3.59 -10.63
C GLU A 80 -18.70 2.64 -9.52
N TRP A 81 -17.50 2.89 -9.00
CA TRP A 81 -16.89 2.04 -7.98
C TRP A 81 -15.97 2.84 -7.06
N SER A 82 -15.77 2.30 -5.87
CA SER A 82 -14.79 2.77 -4.90
C SER A 82 -13.88 1.59 -4.53
N ALA A 83 -12.58 1.77 -4.68
CA ALA A 83 -11.58 0.79 -4.27
C ALA A 83 -10.76 1.35 -3.10
N GLU A 84 -10.57 0.56 -2.06
CA GLU A 84 -9.69 0.87 -0.93
C GLU A 84 -8.64 -0.23 -0.80
N PHE A 85 -7.38 0.14 -0.66
CA PHE A 85 -6.34 -0.83 -0.35
C PHE A 85 -5.38 -0.34 0.72
N GLN A 86 -4.80 -1.31 1.43
CA GLN A 86 -3.85 -1.05 2.51
C GLN A 86 -2.53 -1.71 2.17
N PHE A 87 -1.47 -0.91 2.15
CA PHE A 87 -0.14 -1.41 1.83
C PHE A 87 0.90 -0.93 2.83
N ARG A 88 2.04 -1.62 2.89
CA ARG A 88 3.24 -1.16 3.59
C ARG A 88 4.45 -1.42 2.72
N ALA A 89 5.38 -0.46 2.72
CA ALA A 89 6.71 -0.64 2.16
C ALA A 89 7.75 -0.54 3.27
N SER A 90 8.58 -1.57 3.41
CA SER A 90 9.66 -1.60 4.40
C SER A 90 10.96 -2.05 3.77
N GLY A 91 12.06 -1.38 4.10
CA GLY A 91 13.36 -1.77 3.59
C GLY A 91 14.51 -0.99 4.21
N PRO A 92 15.76 -1.46 4.01
CA PRO A 92 16.94 -0.79 4.52
C PRO A 92 17.15 0.58 3.89
N GLU A 93 18.14 1.31 4.40
CA GLU A 93 18.54 2.59 3.83
C GLU A 93 18.92 2.41 2.35
N ARG A 94 18.43 3.30 1.47
CA ARG A 94 18.60 3.23 0.00
C ARG A 94 17.99 1.99 -0.70
N ALA A 95 17.20 1.18 0.00
CA ALA A 95 16.30 0.27 -0.70
C ALA A 95 15.27 1.05 -1.51
N GLY A 96 14.65 0.36 -2.46
CA GLY A 96 13.62 0.94 -3.28
C GLY A 96 12.80 -0.11 -3.99
N GLY A 97 11.97 0.39 -4.88
CA GLY A 97 11.08 -0.41 -5.69
C GLY A 97 9.81 0.38 -5.95
N ILE A 98 8.91 -0.28 -6.65
CA ILE A 98 7.69 0.30 -7.16
C ILE A 98 6.54 -0.61 -6.80
N LEU A 99 5.47 -0.04 -6.27
CA LEU A 99 4.18 -0.71 -6.09
C LEU A 99 3.15 -0.06 -7.00
N GLN A 100 2.31 -0.86 -7.62
CA GLN A 100 1.35 -0.39 -8.60
C GLN A 100 0.02 -1.07 -8.40
N LEU A 101 -1.05 -0.27 -8.39
CA LEU A 101 -2.41 -0.74 -8.58
C LEU A 101 -2.80 -0.49 -10.04
N TRP A 102 -3.42 -1.48 -10.66
CA TRP A 102 -3.88 -1.45 -12.03
C TRP A 102 -5.39 -1.62 -12.08
N TYR A 103 -6.01 -0.92 -13.03
CA TYR A 103 -7.37 -1.18 -13.49
C TYR A 103 -7.35 -1.17 -15.02
N THR A 104 -7.17 -2.34 -15.62
CA THR A 104 -6.84 -2.46 -17.04
C THR A 104 -7.57 -3.60 -17.72
N ARG A 105 -7.77 -3.48 -19.03
CA ARG A 105 -8.25 -4.57 -19.88
C ARG A 105 -7.16 -5.66 -20.00
N ASP A 106 -7.55 -6.91 -19.78
CA ASP A 106 -6.67 -8.10 -19.88
C ASP A 106 -5.37 -7.99 -19.06
N GLY A 107 -5.46 -7.45 -17.84
CA GLY A 107 -4.28 -7.06 -17.05
C GLY A 107 -3.23 -8.16 -16.83
N GLN A 108 -3.65 -9.39 -16.50
CA GLN A 108 -2.73 -10.53 -16.33
C GLN A 108 -1.93 -10.83 -17.61
N ALA A 109 -2.56 -10.75 -18.78
CA ALA A 109 -1.93 -11.08 -20.07
C ALA A 109 -1.11 -9.92 -20.64
N ARG A 110 -1.56 -8.68 -20.45
CA ARG A 110 -0.91 -7.48 -21.01
C ARG A 110 0.17 -6.89 -20.12
N VAL A 111 -0.05 -6.90 -18.81
CA VAL A 111 0.86 -6.31 -17.82
C VAL A 111 1.64 -7.42 -17.11
N GLY A 112 0.97 -8.46 -16.62
CA GLY A 112 1.61 -9.57 -15.90
C GLY A 112 2.35 -9.08 -14.65
N THR A 113 3.67 -9.24 -14.63
CA THR A 113 4.59 -8.77 -13.56
C THR A 113 5.26 -7.43 -13.89
N SER A 114 4.89 -6.78 -15.00
CA SER A 114 5.54 -5.56 -15.47
C SER A 114 5.30 -4.36 -14.56
N SER A 115 6.28 -3.45 -14.56
CA SER A 115 6.11 -2.13 -13.96
C SER A 115 5.68 -1.08 -14.99
N ILE A 116 5.30 0.13 -14.56
CA ILE A 116 4.96 1.23 -15.50
C ILE A 116 6.13 1.56 -16.45
N TYR A 117 7.36 1.26 -16.02
CA TYR A 117 8.59 1.49 -16.78
C TYR A 117 8.95 0.34 -17.74
N THR A 118 8.30 -0.81 -17.61
CA THR A 118 8.59 -1.98 -18.46
C THR A 118 7.39 -2.55 -19.18
N VAL A 119 6.18 -2.08 -18.85
CA VAL A 119 4.94 -2.50 -19.51
C VAL A 119 4.90 -1.95 -20.93
N GLY A 120 4.37 -2.73 -21.86
CA GLY A 120 4.15 -2.30 -23.22
C GLY A 120 2.92 -1.38 -23.34
N GLN A 121 2.10 -1.63 -24.34
CA GLN A 121 0.76 -1.05 -24.46
C GLN A 121 -0.21 -1.70 -23.48
N PHE A 122 -0.95 -0.87 -22.74
CA PHE A 122 -2.07 -1.30 -21.89
C PHE A 122 -3.25 -0.34 -22.09
N ASP A 123 -4.44 -0.77 -21.71
CA ASP A 123 -5.66 0.05 -21.79
C ASP A 123 -6.32 0.10 -20.42
N GLY A 124 -6.36 1.29 -19.83
CA GLY A 124 -6.89 1.57 -18.51
C GLY A 124 -6.00 2.49 -17.69
N PHE A 125 -5.98 2.25 -16.38
CA PHE A 125 -5.38 3.11 -15.37
C PHE A 125 -4.32 2.38 -14.55
N ALA A 126 -3.28 3.12 -14.16
CA ALA A 126 -2.27 2.67 -13.21
C ALA A 126 -2.02 3.73 -12.14
N LEU A 127 -2.09 3.34 -10.87
CA LEU A 127 -1.63 4.13 -9.74
C LEU A 127 -0.26 3.60 -9.32
N VAL A 128 0.76 4.44 -9.38
CA VAL A 128 2.15 4.11 -9.09
C VAL A 128 2.57 4.75 -7.78
N ILE A 129 3.18 3.97 -6.90
CA ILE A 129 3.82 4.40 -5.67
C ILE A 129 5.31 4.09 -5.77
N ASP A 130 6.14 5.11 -5.84
CA ASP A 130 7.58 4.98 -6.00
C ASP A 130 8.36 6.15 -5.41
N THR A 131 9.69 6.05 -5.43
CA THR A 131 10.60 7.04 -4.84
C THR A 131 10.82 8.29 -5.72
N HIS A 132 10.07 8.43 -6.82
CA HIS A 132 10.17 9.57 -7.71
C HIS A 132 9.81 10.90 -7.00
N GLY A 133 10.36 12.02 -7.47
CA GLY A 133 10.04 13.36 -6.96
C GLY A 133 10.88 13.86 -5.77
N GLY A 134 11.79 13.04 -5.23
CA GLY A 134 12.84 13.50 -4.29
C GLY A 134 12.38 13.85 -2.86
N ARG A 135 11.08 13.78 -2.56
CA ARG A 135 10.51 14.08 -1.22
C ARG A 135 10.15 12.83 -0.40
N GLY A 136 10.92 11.74 -0.57
CA GLY A 136 10.72 10.49 0.16
C GLY A 136 9.68 9.54 -0.47
N GLY A 137 9.05 9.95 -1.56
CA GLY A 137 8.13 9.14 -2.36
C GLY A 137 7.06 9.99 -3.02
N SER A 138 6.44 9.45 -4.06
CA SER A 138 5.31 10.05 -4.74
C SER A 138 4.27 9.00 -5.11
N ILE A 139 3.03 9.45 -5.22
CA ILE A 139 1.91 8.66 -5.74
C ILE A 139 1.44 9.33 -7.02
N ARG A 140 1.41 8.57 -8.12
CA ARG A 140 1.23 9.09 -9.48
C ARG A 140 0.21 8.28 -10.25
N GLY A 141 -0.69 8.95 -10.96
CA GLY A 141 -1.70 8.35 -11.82
C GLY A 141 -1.30 8.39 -13.29
N PHE A 142 -1.43 7.24 -13.97
CA PHE A 142 -1.16 7.07 -15.40
C PHE A 142 -2.39 6.52 -16.11
N LEU A 143 -2.56 6.91 -17.36
CA LEU A 143 -3.61 6.43 -18.25
C LEU A 143 -3.02 5.98 -19.57
N ASN A 144 -3.64 4.97 -20.15
CA ASN A 144 -3.35 4.55 -21.51
C ASN A 144 -4.63 4.00 -22.12
N ASP A 145 -4.81 4.19 -23.42
CA ASP A 145 -5.95 3.73 -24.22
C ASP A 145 -5.56 2.56 -25.14
N GLY A 146 -4.39 1.97 -24.91
CA GLY A 146 -3.81 0.90 -25.72
C GLY A 146 -2.90 1.40 -26.85
N THR A 147 -2.80 2.72 -27.09
CA THR A 147 -2.00 3.25 -28.20
C THR A 147 -0.53 3.43 -27.85
N THR A 148 -0.23 3.86 -26.62
CA THR A 148 1.12 4.25 -26.21
C THR A 148 1.89 3.07 -25.66
N ASP A 149 3.08 2.80 -26.20
CA ASP A 149 4.01 1.82 -25.64
C ASP A 149 4.88 2.48 -24.57
N TYR A 150 4.62 2.14 -23.30
CA TYR A 150 5.31 2.73 -22.16
C TYR A 150 6.77 2.26 -22.05
N LYS A 151 7.07 1.02 -22.48
CA LYS A 151 8.41 0.43 -22.43
C LYS A 151 9.41 1.16 -23.32
N SER A 152 8.95 1.66 -24.47
CA SER A 152 9.78 2.42 -25.42
C SER A 152 9.70 3.94 -25.23
N HIS A 153 8.86 4.42 -24.30
CA HIS A 153 8.69 5.84 -24.06
C HIS A 153 9.90 6.45 -23.36
N ARG A 154 10.44 7.55 -23.90
CA ARG A 154 11.68 8.18 -23.40
C ARG A 154 11.56 8.74 -21.98
N SER A 155 10.38 9.20 -21.61
CA SER A 155 10.11 9.78 -20.29
C SER A 155 8.75 9.33 -19.82
N VAL A 156 8.68 8.12 -19.26
CA VAL A 156 7.43 7.58 -18.69
C VAL A 156 6.89 8.53 -17.62
N ASP A 157 7.75 9.15 -16.81
CA ASP A 157 7.36 10.06 -15.74
C ASP A 157 6.52 11.25 -16.22
N SER A 158 6.76 11.75 -17.44
CA SER A 158 6.00 12.86 -18.02
C SER A 158 4.56 12.49 -18.41
N LEU A 159 4.22 11.20 -18.47
CA LEU A 159 2.88 10.72 -18.81
C LEU A 159 1.92 10.71 -17.60
N ALA A 160 2.42 11.00 -16.40
CA ALA A 160 1.59 11.08 -15.20
C ALA A 160 0.61 12.27 -15.32
N PHE A 161 -0.70 12.01 -15.26
CA PHE A 161 -1.71 13.07 -15.34
C PHE A 161 -2.03 13.71 -13.99
N GLY A 162 -1.69 13.04 -12.90
CA GLY A 162 -1.93 13.50 -11.53
C GLY A 162 -0.90 12.89 -10.59
N HIS A 163 -0.45 13.66 -9.60
CA HIS A 163 0.52 13.20 -8.62
C HIS A 163 0.40 13.95 -7.30
N CYS A 164 0.92 13.34 -6.23
CA CYS A 164 1.22 14.02 -4.97
C CYS A 164 2.50 13.44 -4.36
N ASP A 165 3.20 14.25 -3.56
CA ASP A 165 4.33 13.79 -2.77
C ASP A 165 3.82 13.06 -1.52
N TYR A 166 4.31 11.84 -1.29
CA TYR A 166 3.93 11.05 -0.14
C TYR A 166 5.06 10.10 0.27
N ALA A 167 5.65 10.34 1.45
CA ALA A 167 6.70 9.49 2.01
C ALA A 167 6.11 8.21 2.60
N TYR A 168 6.00 7.17 1.78
CA TYR A 168 5.31 5.91 2.10
C TYR A 168 6.19 4.87 2.83
N ARG A 169 7.52 5.02 2.79
CA ARG A 169 8.47 4.00 3.27
C ARG A 169 8.60 4.03 4.79
N ASN A 170 8.73 2.84 5.40
CA ASN A 170 9.10 2.65 6.79
C ASN A 170 8.19 3.38 7.82
N LEU A 171 6.90 3.56 7.50
CA LEU A 171 5.93 4.24 8.37
C LEU A 171 5.51 3.44 9.62
N GLY A 172 5.85 2.15 9.69
CA GLY A 172 5.44 1.23 10.78
C GLY A 172 3.96 0.81 10.74
N ARG A 173 3.08 1.66 10.20
CA ARG A 173 1.65 1.38 9.94
C ARG A 173 1.39 1.13 8.44
N PRO A 174 0.31 0.40 8.07
CA PRO A 174 -0.18 0.38 6.70
C PRO A 174 -0.68 1.77 6.27
N THR A 175 -0.36 2.15 5.03
CA THR A 175 -0.94 3.30 4.33
C THR A 175 -2.27 2.90 3.72
N VAL A 176 -3.29 3.75 3.86
CA VAL A 176 -4.62 3.52 3.25
C VAL A 176 -4.76 4.38 2.01
N VAL A 177 -5.02 3.75 0.87
CA VAL A 177 -5.29 4.45 -0.40
C VAL A 177 -6.72 4.15 -0.82
N LYS A 178 -7.48 5.20 -1.13
CA LYS A 178 -8.85 5.09 -1.65
C LYS A 178 -8.92 5.73 -3.02
N LEU A 179 -9.53 5.01 -3.95
CA LEU A 179 -9.81 5.45 -5.30
C LEU A 179 -11.32 5.47 -5.46
N LYS A 180 -11.85 6.58 -5.97
CA LYS A 180 -13.28 6.73 -6.23
C LYS A 180 -13.46 7.11 -7.69
N HIS A 181 -14.15 6.26 -8.44
CA HIS A 181 -14.54 6.52 -9.82
C HIS A 181 -16.06 6.64 -9.89
N THR A 182 -16.52 7.80 -10.35
CA THR A 182 -17.93 8.09 -10.61
C THR A 182 -18.06 8.69 -12.00
N ASN A 183 -19.28 8.87 -12.48
CA ASN A 183 -19.54 9.51 -13.78
C ASN A 183 -19.00 10.94 -13.89
N SER A 184 -18.72 11.61 -12.77
CA SER A 184 -18.31 13.02 -12.73
C SER A 184 -16.89 13.23 -12.23
N ILE A 185 -16.41 12.39 -11.33
CA ILE A 185 -15.16 12.61 -10.59
C ILE A 185 -14.39 11.29 -10.48
N PHE A 186 -13.10 11.39 -10.75
CA PHE A 186 -12.07 10.46 -10.33
C PHE A 186 -11.21 11.09 -9.24
N GLU A 187 -11.17 10.46 -8.08
CA GLU A 187 -10.46 10.96 -6.90
C GLU A 187 -9.56 9.87 -6.32
N VAL A 188 -8.34 10.26 -5.94
CA VAL A 188 -7.42 9.43 -5.17
C VAL A 188 -7.09 10.12 -3.86
N THR A 189 -7.32 9.43 -2.74
CA THR A 189 -6.96 9.89 -1.39
C THR A 189 -6.00 8.92 -0.73
N VAL A 190 -5.08 9.45 0.07
CA VAL A 190 -4.03 8.71 0.78
C VAL A 190 -4.06 9.15 2.24
N ASP A 191 -4.25 8.21 3.17
CA ASP A 191 -4.47 8.49 4.60
C ASP A 191 -5.49 9.63 4.82
N ASP A 192 -6.64 9.54 4.13
CA ASP A 192 -7.76 10.50 4.15
C ASP A 192 -7.44 11.92 3.65
N LYS A 193 -6.30 12.11 2.97
CA LYS A 193 -5.94 13.36 2.29
C LYS A 193 -6.04 13.20 0.78
N THR A 194 -6.67 14.15 0.10
CA THR A 194 -6.74 14.15 -1.36
C THR A 194 -5.35 14.28 -1.96
N CYS A 195 -4.96 13.30 -2.78
CA CYS A 195 -3.72 13.29 -3.54
C CYS A 195 -3.92 14.03 -4.87
N PHE A 196 -4.90 13.60 -5.67
CA PHE A 196 -5.34 14.30 -6.86
C PHE A 196 -6.80 13.97 -7.19
N LEU A 197 -7.46 14.90 -7.88
CA LEU A 197 -8.84 14.82 -8.29
C LEU A 197 -9.00 15.38 -9.70
N THR A 198 -9.80 14.72 -10.54
CA THR A 198 -10.06 15.16 -11.91
C THR A 198 -11.43 14.71 -12.38
N ASN A 199 -12.05 15.48 -13.26
CA ASN A 199 -13.31 15.15 -13.93
C ASN A 199 -13.10 14.69 -15.39
N LYS A 200 -11.84 14.50 -15.81
CA LYS A 200 -11.48 14.16 -17.19
C LYS A 200 -11.23 12.68 -17.43
N VAL A 201 -10.99 11.91 -16.37
CA VAL A 201 -10.73 10.47 -16.43
C VAL A 201 -12.05 9.75 -16.62
N LYS A 202 -12.11 8.86 -17.60
CA LYS A 202 -13.23 7.94 -17.82
C LYS A 202 -12.68 6.53 -17.98
N LEU A 203 -13.03 5.65 -17.06
CA LEU A 203 -12.59 4.26 -17.06
C LEU A 203 -13.76 3.37 -17.48
N PRO A 204 -13.63 2.57 -18.56
CA PRO A 204 -14.69 1.69 -19.00
C PRO A 204 -14.87 0.51 -18.04
N ALA A 205 -16.12 0.02 -17.93
CA ALA A 205 -16.39 -1.26 -17.31
C ALA A 205 -15.79 -2.42 -18.11
N GLY A 206 -15.65 -3.58 -17.49
CA GLY A 206 -15.06 -4.79 -18.08
C GLY A 206 -13.55 -4.94 -17.87
N ASN A 207 -12.92 -4.06 -17.10
CA ASN A 207 -11.51 -4.15 -16.74
C ASN A 207 -11.29 -4.95 -15.46
N THR A 208 -10.07 -5.45 -15.27
CA THR A 208 -9.64 -6.19 -14.07
C THR A 208 -8.74 -5.35 -13.19
N PHE A 209 -8.87 -5.54 -11.87
CA PHE A 209 -7.93 -4.99 -10.91
C PHE A 209 -6.70 -5.89 -10.77
N GLY A 210 -5.57 -5.27 -10.50
CA GLY A 210 -4.36 -6.01 -10.16
C GLY A 210 -3.35 -5.18 -9.41
N PHE A 211 -2.41 -5.85 -8.78
CA PHE A 211 -1.24 -5.28 -8.17
C PHE A 211 0.00 -5.81 -8.86
N THR A 212 0.98 -4.94 -9.10
CA THR A 212 2.34 -5.37 -9.40
C THR A 212 3.32 -4.66 -8.49
N ALA A 213 4.40 -5.34 -8.14
CA ALA A 213 5.52 -4.75 -7.45
C ALA A 213 6.82 -5.20 -8.11
N ALA A 214 7.79 -4.31 -8.21
CA ALA A 214 9.11 -4.63 -8.74
C ALA A 214 10.20 -3.96 -7.90
N THR A 215 11.30 -4.66 -7.70
CA THR A 215 12.42 -4.18 -6.88
C THR A 215 13.73 -4.15 -7.66
N PRO A 216 14.64 -3.23 -7.33
CA PRO A 216 16.03 -3.29 -7.77
C PRO A 216 16.81 -4.29 -6.90
N GLU A 217 18.14 -4.31 -7.03
CA GLU A 217 19.04 -5.17 -6.24
C GLU A 217 18.90 -4.98 -4.72
N ASN A 218 18.63 -3.74 -4.27
CA ASN A 218 18.30 -3.43 -2.88
C ASN A 218 16.78 -3.25 -2.74
N PRO A 219 16.02 -4.29 -2.39
CA PRO A 219 14.57 -4.26 -2.45
C PRO A 219 13.94 -3.62 -1.21
N ASP A 220 12.87 -2.87 -1.43
CA ASP A 220 11.82 -2.72 -0.44
C ASP A 220 10.91 -3.95 -0.49
N SER A 221 10.45 -4.40 0.67
CA SER A 221 9.35 -5.35 0.77
C SER A 221 8.02 -4.61 0.67
N PHE A 222 7.25 -4.95 -0.35
CA PHE A 222 5.88 -4.46 -0.54
C PHE A 222 4.86 -5.49 -0.08
N GLU A 223 4.05 -5.08 0.89
CA GLU A 223 3.05 -5.92 1.55
C GLU A 223 1.66 -5.30 1.36
N ILE A 224 0.66 -6.11 1.01
CA ILE A 224 -0.75 -5.72 0.89
C ILE A 224 -1.57 -6.44 1.96
N PHE A 225 -2.31 -5.68 2.75
CA PHE A 225 -3.11 -6.21 3.86
C PHE A 225 -4.58 -6.41 3.48
N LYS A 226 -5.09 -5.51 2.63
CA LYS A 226 -6.50 -5.42 2.30
C LYS A 226 -6.67 -4.81 0.91
N PHE A 227 -7.64 -5.32 0.16
CA PHE A 227 -8.21 -4.68 -1.01
C PHE A 227 -9.72 -4.83 -0.96
N LEU A 228 -10.45 -3.73 -0.96
CA LEU A 228 -11.90 -3.69 -0.86
C LEU A 228 -12.46 -2.91 -2.03
N LEU A 229 -13.24 -3.59 -2.86
CA LEU A 229 -13.96 -2.98 -3.96
C LEU A 229 -15.45 -2.88 -3.59
N SER A 230 -16.02 -1.70 -3.76
CA SER A 230 -17.44 -1.44 -3.53
C SER A 230 -18.05 -0.78 -4.76
N SER A 231 -19.24 -1.20 -5.16
CA SER A 231 -20.02 -0.50 -6.18
C SER A 231 -20.79 0.65 -5.56
N ALA A 232 -20.98 1.73 -6.33
CA ALA A 232 -21.97 2.75 -5.99
C ALA A 232 -23.32 2.29 -6.54
N SER A 233 -24.14 1.58 -5.75
CA SER A 233 -25.49 1.24 -6.19
C SER A 233 -26.45 2.39 -5.90
N GLY A 234 -26.95 3.01 -6.97
CA GLY A 234 -28.26 3.62 -6.98
C GLY A 234 -29.33 2.53 -7.05
N GLN A 235 -30.36 2.65 -6.19
CA GLN A 235 -31.59 1.85 -6.11
C GLN A 235 -31.49 0.46 -5.43
N GLY A 236 -31.87 0.45 -4.15
CA GLY A 236 -32.95 -0.43 -3.66
C GLY A 236 -32.64 -1.91 -3.38
N GLN A 237 -32.03 -2.19 -2.22
CA GLN A 237 -32.47 -3.33 -1.40
C GLN A 237 -32.70 -2.86 0.03
N THR A 238 -33.97 -2.76 0.38
CA THR A 238 -34.45 -2.49 1.74
C THR A 238 -34.04 -3.66 2.64
N VAL A 239 -33.08 -3.42 3.52
CA VAL A 239 -33.01 -4.15 4.80
C VAL A 239 -34.12 -3.56 5.68
N PRO A 240 -35.15 -4.32 6.08
CA PRO A 240 -36.21 -3.77 6.92
C PRO A 240 -35.66 -3.53 8.32
N SER A 241 -35.24 -2.30 8.57
CA SER A 241 -34.97 -1.78 9.90
C SER A 241 -36.31 -1.33 10.48
N GLN A 242 -36.96 -2.19 11.28
CA GLN A 242 -38.13 -1.76 12.07
C GLN A 242 -37.66 -0.78 13.16
N GLN A 243 -37.71 0.51 12.85
CA GLN A 243 -37.77 1.57 13.86
C GLN A 243 -39.22 1.68 14.35
N GLY A 244 -39.53 0.93 15.41
CA GLY A 244 -40.71 1.17 16.25
C GLY A 244 -40.40 2.28 17.25
N SER A 245 -41.02 3.44 17.05
CA SER A 245 -41.03 4.57 17.97
C SER A 245 -41.73 4.22 19.28
N THR A 246 -41.01 4.19 20.40
CA THR A 246 -41.58 4.12 21.75
C THR A 246 -41.80 5.53 22.29
N GLN A 247 -43.05 6.01 22.22
CA GLN A 247 -43.53 7.05 23.13
C GLN A 247 -43.75 6.45 24.53
N GLN A 248 -43.19 7.10 25.53
CA GLN A 248 -43.38 6.81 26.94
C GLN A 248 -44.82 7.13 27.37
N GLN A 249 -45.45 6.19 28.07
CA GLN A 249 -46.44 6.51 29.10
C GLN A 249 -46.38 5.48 30.23
N GLN A 250 -46.03 5.97 31.43
CA GLN A 250 -46.15 5.26 32.71
C GLN A 250 -47.61 4.88 33.01
N GLN A 251 -47.84 3.70 33.60
CA GLN A 251 -48.56 3.51 34.88
C GLN A 251 -48.66 2.01 35.29
N PRO A 252 -49.00 1.68 36.56
CA PRO A 252 -48.29 0.67 37.37
C PRO A 252 -48.92 -0.73 37.41
N ILE A 253 -48.12 -1.65 37.95
CA ILE A 253 -48.37 -3.08 38.18
C ILE A 253 -49.55 -3.29 39.14
N SER A 254 -50.50 -4.16 38.75
CA SER A 254 -51.33 -4.92 39.69
C SER A 254 -51.46 -6.38 39.24
N ASN A 255 -51.21 -7.27 40.19
CA ASN A 255 -51.37 -8.72 40.12
C ASN A 255 -52.82 -9.13 39.80
N GLN A 256 -53.01 -10.15 38.96
CA GLN A 256 -53.98 -11.22 39.26
C GLN A 256 -53.74 -12.51 38.46
N ASN A 257 -53.68 -13.61 39.20
CA ASN A 257 -53.71 -15.00 38.74
C ASN A 257 -55.05 -15.35 38.08
N GLN A 258 -55.03 -15.97 36.89
CA GLN A 258 -55.94 -17.09 36.57
C GLN A 258 -55.49 -17.91 35.33
N PRO A 259 -55.73 -19.24 35.27
CA PRO A 259 -55.34 -20.12 34.16
C PRO A 259 -56.28 -20.03 32.92
N PRO A 260 -55.87 -20.58 31.75
CA PRO A 260 -56.53 -20.35 30.48
C PRO A 260 -57.79 -21.21 30.27
N VAL A 261 -58.81 -20.64 29.62
CA VAL A 261 -59.93 -21.40 29.04
C VAL A 261 -59.59 -21.66 27.57
N ILE A 262 -59.36 -22.94 27.26
CA ILE A 262 -59.25 -23.46 25.91
C ILE A 262 -60.66 -23.55 25.31
N ARG A 263 -60.86 -22.98 24.12
CA ARG A 263 -61.93 -23.41 23.21
C ARG A 263 -61.30 -23.96 21.95
N ASP A 264 -61.45 -25.27 21.84
CA ASP A 264 -61.10 -26.12 20.73
C ASP A 264 -62.19 -26.05 19.66
N THR A 265 -61.80 -25.77 18.42
CA THR A 265 -62.51 -26.23 17.21
C THR A 265 -61.47 -26.57 16.14
N GLY A 266 -60.93 -27.79 16.23
CA GLY A 266 -60.87 -28.77 15.13
C GLY A 266 -60.20 -28.38 13.81
N ASN A 267 -58.95 -28.82 13.62
CA ASN A 267 -58.59 -29.88 12.65
C ASN A 267 -57.12 -30.30 12.85
N PRO A 268 -56.79 -31.60 12.87
CA PRO A 268 -55.43 -32.08 13.02
C PRO A 268 -54.70 -32.03 11.67
N VAL A 269 -53.38 -32.10 11.69
CA VAL A 269 -52.49 -32.33 10.53
C VAL A 269 -51.86 -31.08 9.87
N ILE A 270 -51.75 -29.90 10.50
CA ILE A 270 -50.70 -28.92 10.12
C ILE A 270 -50.31 -28.05 11.34
N ASP A 271 -49.65 -28.59 12.37
CA ASP A 271 -49.12 -27.71 13.45
C ASP A 271 -47.87 -28.22 14.19
N ALA A 272 -47.43 -29.47 13.97
CA ALA A 272 -46.28 -30.01 14.69
C ALA A 272 -44.92 -29.43 14.25
N GLY A 273 -44.83 -28.81 13.06
CA GLY A 273 -43.58 -28.25 12.52
C GLY A 273 -43.31 -26.79 12.88
N ILE A 274 -44.35 -25.99 13.10
CA ILE A 274 -44.23 -24.53 13.28
C ILE A 274 -43.97 -24.20 14.75
N GLY A 275 -44.59 -24.92 15.69
CA GLY A 275 -44.35 -24.75 17.13
C GLY A 275 -42.91 -25.08 17.56
N ALA A 276 -42.32 -26.13 17.00
CA ALA A 276 -40.94 -26.52 17.30
C ALA A 276 -39.91 -25.48 16.80
N GLN A 277 -40.17 -24.86 15.64
CA GLN A 277 -39.33 -23.79 15.11
C GLN A 277 -39.46 -22.49 15.92
N PHE A 278 -40.66 -22.16 16.43
CA PHE A 278 -40.85 -21.00 17.29
C PHE A 278 -40.15 -21.12 18.64
N VAL A 279 -40.12 -22.32 19.23
CA VAL A 279 -39.41 -22.57 20.49
C VAL A 279 -37.89 -22.54 20.31
N ASP A 280 -37.35 -23.06 19.19
CA ASP A 280 -35.91 -22.97 18.88
C ASP A 280 -35.49 -21.51 18.61
N LEU A 281 -36.30 -20.75 17.88
CA LEU A 281 -36.04 -19.32 17.62
C LEU A 281 -36.06 -18.50 18.91
N GLN A 282 -37.03 -18.76 19.80
CA GLN A 282 -37.13 -18.12 21.11
C GLN A 282 -35.91 -18.42 21.99
N GLY A 283 -35.43 -19.66 21.98
CA GLY A 283 -34.22 -20.06 22.69
C GLY A 283 -32.96 -19.36 22.16
N ARG A 284 -32.82 -19.27 20.83
CA ARG A 284 -31.71 -18.58 20.16
C ARG A 284 -31.70 -17.07 20.43
N ILE A 285 -32.87 -16.41 20.41
CA ILE A 285 -33.00 -14.98 20.72
C ILE A 285 -32.60 -14.69 22.17
N GLN A 286 -32.97 -15.55 23.12
CA GLN A 286 -32.56 -15.37 24.53
C GLN A 286 -31.05 -15.57 24.71
N LEU A 287 -30.45 -16.53 24.02
CA LEU A 287 -29.01 -16.75 24.05
C LEU A 287 -28.25 -15.56 23.43
N GLN A 288 -28.76 -15.01 22.32
CA GLN A 288 -28.18 -13.87 21.64
C GLN A 288 -28.26 -12.59 22.50
N ASN A 289 -29.38 -12.36 23.18
CA ASN A 289 -29.49 -11.23 24.12
C ASN A 289 -28.52 -11.34 25.31
N LYS A 290 -28.32 -12.55 25.84
CA LYS A 290 -27.30 -12.77 26.88
C LYS A 290 -25.89 -12.51 26.37
N ALA A 291 -25.55 -13.00 25.17
CA ALA A 291 -24.25 -12.75 24.54
C ALA A 291 -24.00 -11.25 24.30
N THR A 292 -25.01 -10.51 23.82
CA THR A 292 -24.93 -9.07 23.61
C THR A 292 -24.70 -8.32 24.93
N ASN A 293 -25.38 -8.70 26.01
CA ASN A 293 -25.18 -8.08 27.32
C ASN A 293 -23.77 -8.33 27.88
N THR A 294 -23.21 -9.54 27.69
CA THR A 294 -21.82 -9.83 28.06
C THR A 294 -20.84 -9.00 27.23
N ILE A 295 -21.06 -8.88 25.92
CA ILE A 295 -20.21 -8.07 25.03
C ILE A 295 -20.27 -6.58 25.42
N ILE A 296 -21.44 -6.05 25.77
CA ILE A 296 -21.57 -4.65 26.23
C ILE A 296 -20.82 -4.43 27.55
N GLN A 297 -20.84 -5.40 28.45
CA GLN A 297 -20.06 -5.33 29.71
C GLN A 297 -18.55 -5.39 29.45
N ASP A 298 -18.10 -6.28 28.56
CA ASP A 298 -16.70 -6.36 28.16
C ASP A 298 -16.23 -5.08 27.44
N LEU A 299 -17.07 -4.51 26.57
CA LEU A 299 -16.77 -3.26 25.87
C LEU A 299 -16.64 -2.09 26.84
N LYS A 300 -17.51 -2.00 27.86
CA LYS A 300 -17.41 -1.00 28.92
C LYS A 300 -16.17 -1.19 29.78
N ALA A 301 -15.84 -2.43 30.14
CA ALA A 301 -14.62 -2.73 30.90
C ALA A 301 -13.35 -2.40 30.10
N GLN A 302 -13.38 -2.60 28.78
CA GLN A 302 -12.26 -2.29 27.90
C GLN A 302 -12.11 -0.79 27.63
N SER A 303 -13.23 -0.05 27.51
CA SER A 303 -13.22 1.42 27.45
C SER A 303 -12.59 2.03 28.69
N GLY A 304 -12.98 1.57 29.89
CA GLY A 304 -12.41 2.08 31.15
C GLY A 304 -10.90 1.81 31.29
N LYS A 305 -10.42 0.66 30.81
CA LYS A 305 -8.98 0.36 30.78
C LYS A 305 -8.21 1.23 29.78
N ASN A 306 -8.83 1.58 28.65
CA ASN A 306 -8.21 2.45 27.65
C ASN A 306 -8.12 3.90 28.15
N ASP A 307 -9.16 4.40 28.82
CA ASP A 307 -9.14 5.74 29.43
C ASP A 307 -8.09 5.84 30.54
N ALA A 308 -7.96 4.80 31.37
CA ALA A 308 -6.90 4.73 32.38
C ALA A 308 -5.50 4.76 31.76
N ARG A 309 -5.27 4.02 30.65
CA ARG A 309 -4.01 4.06 29.89
C ARG A 309 -3.76 5.42 29.26
N HIS A 310 -4.77 6.06 28.69
CA HIS A 310 -4.62 7.41 28.13
C HIS A 310 -4.27 8.43 29.21
N THR A 311 -4.86 8.30 30.40
CA THR A 311 -4.53 9.17 31.53
C THR A 311 -3.10 8.95 32.03
N GLU A 312 -2.66 7.68 32.13
CA GLU A 312 -1.28 7.33 32.51
C GLU A 312 -0.25 7.82 31.48
N ILE A 313 -0.55 7.72 30.17
CA ILE A 313 0.30 8.21 29.09
C ILE A 313 0.36 9.74 29.09
N MET A 314 -0.76 10.43 29.31
CA MET A 314 -0.78 11.89 29.45
C MET A 314 0.02 12.34 30.67
N GLN A 315 -0.04 11.60 31.77
CA GLN A 315 0.76 11.88 32.96
C GLN A 315 2.25 11.61 32.75
N LYS A 316 2.62 10.63 31.90
CA LYS A 316 3.99 10.37 31.46
C LYS A 316 4.50 11.39 30.42
N LEU A 317 3.62 11.98 29.60
CA LEU A 317 3.94 13.06 28.67
C LEU A 317 4.01 14.44 29.34
N ALA A 318 3.43 14.59 30.54
CA ALA A 318 3.51 15.80 31.35
C ALA A 318 4.82 15.89 32.17
N SER A 319 5.96 15.41 31.64
CA SER A 319 7.25 15.78 32.23
C SER A 319 7.56 17.22 31.83
N LYS A 320 7.10 18.14 32.68
CA LYS A 320 7.25 19.60 32.61
C LYS A 320 8.70 20.04 32.30
N GLU A 321 9.66 19.19 32.61
CA GLU A 321 11.10 19.35 32.42
C GLU A 321 11.55 19.25 30.95
N GLN A 322 10.93 18.38 30.14
CA GLN A 322 11.26 18.25 28.71
C GLN A 322 10.66 19.39 27.88
N VAL A 323 9.47 19.86 28.26
CA VAL A 323 8.80 21.00 27.61
C VAL A 323 9.54 22.31 27.92
N ALA A 324 9.99 22.51 29.16
CA ALA A 324 10.80 23.67 29.54
C ALA A 324 12.16 23.69 28.83
N ALA A 325 12.78 22.52 28.64
CA ALA A 325 14.03 22.41 27.89
C ALA A 325 13.86 22.69 26.39
N LEU A 326 12.69 22.40 25.82
CA LEU A 326 12.37 22.68 24.42
C LEU A 326 12.11 24.18 24.19
N ASP A 327 11.42 24.83 25.13
CA ASP A 327 11.14 26.27 25.09
C ASP A 327 12.43 27.10 25.19
N ALA A 328 13.35 26.70 26.08
CA ALA A 328 14.69 27.29 26.19
C ALA A 328 15.58 27.06 24.94
N ARG A 329 15.28 26.07 24.10
CA ARG A 329 15.96 25.87 22.82
C ARG A 329 15.34 26.73 21.71
N LEU A 330 14.01 26.89 21.70
CA LEU A 330 13.30 27.74 20.76
C LEU A 330 13.69 29.21 20.91
N GLN A 331 13.77 29.73 22.13
CA GLN A 331 14.22 31.11 22.37
C GLN A 331 15.66 31.37 21.92
N ARG A 332 16.54 30.36 22.05
CA ARG A 332 17.92 30.45 21.53
C ARG A 332 17.95 30.50 20.01
N ILE A 333 17.13 29.71 19.34
CA ILE A 333 17.04 29.69 17.88
C ILE A 333 16.48 31.03 17.35
N GLU A 334 15.49 31.62 18.02
CA GLU A 334 14.97 32.95 17.68
C GLU A 334 16.04 34.04 17.80
N SER A 335 16.84 34.02 18.88
CA SER A 335 17.94 34.98 19.04
C SER A 335 19.02 34.83 17.96
N LEU A 336 19.26 33.60 17.50
CA LEU A 336 20.21 33.29 16.44
C LEU A 336 19.70 33.75 15.08
N LEU A 337 18.41 33.58 14.81
CA LEU A 337 17.75 34.08 13.60
C LEU A 337 17.71 35.61 13.54
N GLN A 338 17.45 36.29 14.67
CA GLN A 338 17.49 37.75 14.72
C GLN A 338 18.90 38.31 14.54
N ASN A 339 19.93 37.61 15.03
CA ASN A 339 21.32 37.98 14.79
C ASN A 339 21.73 37.75 13.32
N ILE A 340 21.27 36.65 12.70
CA ILE A 340 21.50 36.38 11.27
C ILE A 340 20.78 37.42 10.39
N GLN A 341 19.55 37.82 10.74
CA GLN A 341 18.82 38.85 10.01
C GLN A 341 19.51 40.22 10.11
N ARG A 342 20.14 40.52 11.25
CA ARG A 342 20.93 41.74 11.46
C ARG A 342 22.28 41.71 10.74
N ASP A 343 22.90 40.53 10.60
CA ASP A 343 24.11 40.32 9.77
C ASP A 343 23.79 40.32 8.26
N LEU A 344 22.57 39.95 7.86
CA LEU A 344 22.12 39.97 6.47
C LEU A 344 21.81 41.39 5.95
N GLU A 345 21.53 42.35 6.83
CA GLU A 345 21.18 43.72 6.45
C GLU A 345 22.41 44.65 6.32
N GLY A 346 23.61 44.18 6.71
CA GLY A 346 24.81 44.98 6.78
C GLY A 346 26.04 44.36 6.11
N LYS A 347 26.25 44.72 4.82
CA LYS A 347 27.54 44.86 4.10
C LYS A 347 27.90 43.81 3.02
N ASP A 348 28.03 44.34 1.80
CA ASP A 348 29.05 44.07 0.77
C ASP A 348 29.38 42.62 0.39
N TYR A 349 28.43 41.94 -0.26
CA TYR A 349 28.72 40.73 -1.04
C TYR A 349 29.47 41.00 -2.35
N SER A 350 29.43 42.22 -2.88
CA SER A 350 30.11 42.56 -4.15
C SER A 350 31.64 42.52 -4.04
N SER A 351 32.22 42.88 -2.88
CA SER A 351 33.68 42.81 -2.70
C SER A 351 34.17 41.36 -2.53
N ARG A 352 33.38 40.52 -1.86
CA ARG A 352 33.64 39.09 -1.69
C ARG A 352 33.52 38.32 -3.00
N PHE A 353 32.58 38.70 -3.86
CA PHE A 353 32.42 38.07 -5.18
C PHE A 353 33.59 38.40 -6.11
N ASN A 354 34.10 39.63 -6.09
CA ASN A 354 35.30 40.01 -6.85
C ASN A 354 36.56 39.32 -6.32
N GLN A 355 36.71 39.19 -4.98
CA GLN A 355 37.79 38.39 -4.41
C GLN A 355 37.69 36.89 -4.79
N LEU A 356 36.48 36.32 -4.84
CA LEU A 356 36.26 34.95 -5.28
C LEU A 356 36.58 34.77 -6.78
N GLN A 357 36.22 35.75 -7.61
CA GLN A 357 36.53 35.75 -9.04
C GLN A 357 38.05 35.82 -9.31
N ASP A 358 38.77 36.66 -8.56
CA ASP A 358 40.22 36.77 -8.65
C ASP A 358 40.94 35.54 -8.10
N THR A 359 40.40 34.95 -7.04
CA THR A 359 40.93 33.68 -6.50
C THR A 359 40.73 32.55 -7.50
N LEU A 360 39.56 32.44 -8.15
CA LEU A 360 39.29 31.43 -9.19
C LEU A 360 40.18 31.58 -10.43
N ARG A 361 40.49 32.82 -10.84
CA ARG A 361 41.43 33.07 -11.94
C ARG A 361 42.85 32.64 -11.58
N SER A 362 43.31 32.98 -10.38
CA SER A 362 44.65 32.60 -9.92
C SER A 362 44.78 31.09 -9.68
N SER A 363 43.72 30.42 -9.21
CA SER A 363 43.68 28.96 -9.09
C SER A 363 43.70 28.24 -10.44
N HIS A 364 43.07 28.78 -11.49
CA HIS A 364 43.09 28.17 -12.82
C HIS A 364 44.49 28.21 -13.49
N LEU A 365 45.29 29.24 -13.23
CA LEU A 365 46.68 29.33 -13.71
C LEU A 365 47.62 28.42 -12.92
N SER A 366 47.44 28.35 -11.59
CA SER A 366 48.24 27.47 -10.72
C SER A 366 47.94 25.98 -10.95
N LEU A 367 46.68 25.60 -11.24
CA LEU A 367 46.30 24.21 -11.50
C LEU A 367 46.78 23.72 -12.87
N THR A 368 46.89 24.58 -13.88
CA THR A 368 47.40 24.18 -15.20
C THR A 368 48.91 23.95 -15.18
N GLU A 369 49.69 24.76 -14.46
CA GLU A 369 51.13 24.52 -14.27
C GLU A 369 51.43 23.32 -13.33
N ASN A 370 50.66 23.13 -12.25
CA ASN A 370 50.90 22.01 -11.34
C ASN A 370 50.37 20.65 -11.83
N LEU A 371 49.39 20.62 -12.75
CA LEU A 371 49.00 19.36 -13.38
C LEU A 371 50.06 18.91 -14.40
N GLN A 372 50.70 19.83 -15.12
CA GLN A 372 51.70 19.48 -16.15
C GLN A 372 52.98 18.87 -15.55
N SER A 373 53.39 19.31 -14.35
CA SER A 373 54.55 18.77 -13.64
C SER A 373 54.31 17.39 -12.99
N HIS A 374 53.08 17.12 -12.50
CA HIS A 374 52.75 15.86 -11.85
C HIS A 374 52.22 14.77 -12.80
N PHE A 375 51.70 15.11 -13.99
CA PHE A 375 51.30 14.12 -14.98
C PHE A 375 52.48 13.46 -15.71
N LEU A 376 53.62 14.16 -15.89
CA LEU A 376 54.80 13.56 -16.53
C LEU A 376 55.57 12.61 -15.61
N SER A 377 55.49 12.77 -14.28
CA SER A 377 56.15 11.87 -13.32
C SER A 377 55.28 10.69 -12.88
N ALA A 378 53.95 10.79 -12.97
CA ALA A 378 53.04 9.72 -12.56
C ALA A 378 52.74 8.71 -13.68
N ILE A 379 52.95 9.07 -14.97
CA ILE A 379 52.74 8.16 -16.10
C ILE A 379 53.97 7.27 -16.39
N THR A 380 55.15 7.56 -15.82
CA THR A 380 56.36 6.74 -16.00
C THR A 380 56.64 5.74 -14.86
N ALA A 381 55.87 5.76 -13.76
CA ALA A 381 56.17 4.95 -12.57
C ALA A 381 55.31 3.69 -12.38
N SER A 382 54.27 3.47 -13.19
CA SER A 382 53.50 2.21 -13.12
C SER A 382 52.95 1.80 -14.48
N SER A 383 53.84 1.42 -15.40
CA SER A 383 53.47 0.49 -16.47
C SER A 383 53.43 -0.93 -15.89
N PRO A 384 52.27 -1.61 -15.79
CA PRO A 384 52.25 -3.00 -15.41
C PRO A 384 52.78 -3.82 -16.59
N ARG A 385 53.94 -4.46 -16.40
CA ARG A 385 54.54 -5.34 -17.42
C ARG A 385 53.52 -6.42 -17.80
N MET A 386 53.05 -6.40 -19.04
CA MET A 386 52.20 -7.43 -19.68
C MET A 386 52.66 -8.88 -19.41
N GLY A 387 53.94 -9.08 -19.12
CA GLY A 387 54.51 -10.39 -18.78
C GLY A 387 53.97 -11.04 -17.50
N PHE A 388 53.55 -10.28 -16.48
CA PHE A 388 53.02 -10.86 -15.25
C PHE A 388 51.65 -11.53 -15.49
N PHE A 389 50.77 -10.87 -16.24
CA PHE A 389 49.47 -11.43 -16.61
C PHE A 389 49.61 -12.64 -17.54
N ILE A 390 50.53 -12.59 -18.51
CA ILE A 390 50.80 -13.73 -19.40
C ILE A 390 51.33 -14.92 -18.60
N PHE A 391 52.26 -14.71 -17.66
CA PHE A 391 52.76 -15.78 -16.80
C PHE A 391 51.66 -16.39 -15.93
N LEU A 392 50.78 -15.57 -15.36
CA LEU A 392 49.67 -16.03 -14.53
C LEU A 392 48.66 -16.87 -15.33
N VAL A 393 48.36 -16.47 -16.57
CA VAL A 393 47.49 -17.23 -17.48
C VAL A 393 48.14 -18.56 -17.87
N ILE A 394 49.43 -18.58 -18.20
CA ILE A 394 50.16 -19.81 -18.53
C ILE A 394 50.20 -20.76 -17.33
N ALA A 395 50.48 -20.26 -16.13
CA ALA A 395 50.49 -21.05 -14.90
C ALA A 395 49.12 -21.70 -14.63
N PHE A 396 48.04 -20.95 -14.84
CA PHE A 396 46.68 -21.46 -14.69
C PHE A 396 46.34 -22.55 -15.73
N GLN A 397 46.76 -22.37 -16.99
CA GLN A 397 46.57 -23.39 -18.04
C GLN A 397 47.34 -24.69 -17.76
N VAL A 398 48.58 -24.61 -17.26
CA VAL A 398 49.38 -25.78 -16.87
C VAL A 398 48.72 -26.52 -15.70
N LEU A 399 48.17 -25.80 -14.73
CA LEU A 399 47.47 -26.39 -13.59
C LEU A 399 46.23 -27.19 -14.04
N LEU A 400 45.42 -26.62 -14.93
CA LEU A 400 44.27 -27.30 -15.52
C LEU A 400 44.67 -28.55 -16.34
N ALA A 401 45.72 -28.45 -17.16
CA ALA A 401 46.21 -29.58 -17.94
C ALA A 401 46.72 -30.72 -17.04
N THR A 402 47.45 -30.39 -15.98
CA THR A 402 47.97 -31.37 -15.00
C THR A 402 46.82 -32.04 -14.25
N SER A 403 45.82 -31.26 -13.81
CA SER A 403 44.60 -31.78 -13.18
C SER A 403 43.83 -32.73 -14.11
N TYR A 404 43.71 -32.37 -15.39
CA TYR A 404 43.05 -33.22 -16.40
C TYR A 404 43.79 -34.55 -16.64
N ILE A 405 45.12 -34.53 -16.70
CA ILE A 405 45.93 -35.75 -16.83
C ILE A 405 45.75 -36.65 -15.60
N ILE A 406 45.77 -36.09 -14.39
CA ILE A 406 45.55 -36.83 -13.14
C ILE A 406 44.14 -37.43 -13.12
N TYR A 407 43.12 -36.67 -13.52
CA TYR A 407 41.74 -37.14 -13.63
C TYR A 407 41.62 -38.30 -14.62
N LYS A 408 42.22 -38.17 -15.82
CA LYS A 408 42.21 -39.21 -16.85
C LYS A 408 42.96 -40.47 -16.40
N ARG A 409 44.10 -40.32 -15.73
CA ARG A 409 44.88 -41.43 -15.16
C ARG A 409 44.11 -42.15 -14.05
N ARG A 410 43.39 -41.42 -13.19
CA ARG A 410 42.50 -42.01 -12.18
C ARG A 410 41.34 -42.78 -12.81
N ARG A 411 40.75 -42.26 -13.89
CA ARG A 411 39.63 -42.91 -14.59
C ARG A 411 40.06 -44.19 -15.31
N ALA A 412 41.29 -44.24 -15.84
CA ALA A 412 41.84 -45.45 -16.49
C ALA A 412 42.21 -46.57 -15.51
N ASN A 413 42.51 -46.23 -14.25
CA ASN A 413 42.88 -47.19 -13.20
C ASN A 413 41.71 -47.65 -12.32
N MET A 414 40.46 -47.28 -12.64
CA MET A 414 39.30 -47.81 -11.93
C MET A 414 38.98 -49.22 -12.44
N PRO A 415 38.95 -50.25 -11.57
CA PRO A 415 38.61 -51.61 -11.98
C PRO A 415 37.16 -51.65 -12.48
N LYS A 416 36.97 -52.15 -13.71
CA LYS A 416 35.64 -52.34 -14.30
C LYS A 416 34.89 -53.38 -13.47
N LYS A 417 33.85 -52.95 -12.76
CA LYS A 417 32.82 -53.85 -12.21
C LYS A 417 32.06 -54.43 -13.40
N PHE A 418 32.36 -55.69 -13.73
CA PHE A 418 31.50 -56.49 -14.59
C PHE A 418 30.25 -56.86 -13.79
N LEU A 419 29.07 -56.59 -14.36
CA LEU A 419 27.80 -57.16 -13.91
C LEU A 419 27.73 -58.63 -14.33
#